data_AF-A0A2J7R977-F1
#
_entry.id   AF-A0A2J7R977-F1
#
_cell.length_a   1.000
_cell.length_b   1.000
_cell.length_c   1.000
_cell.angle_alpha   90.00
_cell.angle_beta   90.00
_cell.angle_gamma   90.00
#
_symmetry.space_group_name_H-M   'P 1'
#
loop_
_entity.id
_entity.type
_entity.pdbx_description
1 polymer ?
#
loop_
_entity_poly.entity_id
_entity_poly.type
_entity_poly.pdbx_seq_one_letter_code
_entity_poly.pdbx_strand_id
1 'polypeptide(L)'
;MLDLYVEILKQLLKEELYPADIADLCFSIMPGDKGIILKFSGYNQKLHLLLEAVINHMAEFENSLTPSIFEALKEVQGRYYYNSCLKPKRLGQDLRFSLLTHVHWNAVDKHAATSRITVSMVKAFARHFVEHLYIKSLVQGNISEQQAIDACKNIVDILKCSPLLPNKYPQLRVMQIPLGEHCCRVKSFNSQDPNSSVTNYYQSGPISIKSLCIVDLLMLLMEEPVFDVLRTKEQLGYHVCSSVRDTFGILGFSVTVNCQAGKHSVGHVDACIEAFLKRFSKILKNMKEKELEEVRSSLIKLKQLSDIHLKEEVSRNWNEISSGDYLFDRLEREVSCIKDIKMPEIRKWYNDHVLCGNKSNLRKLSVQVTGAADAGETPQTQEQQPPSHSRVHGHSKTRQPLQKCSSIHNGLTVELSLQFVAEGDTDGHTKKHFITDIEDFKNGLFIYPISRIWP
;
A
#
# COMPACT_ATOMS: atom_id res chain seq x y z
N MET A 1 -13.43 -11.47 6.72
CA MET A 1 -14.91 -11.24 6.70
C MET A 1 -15.24 -9.90 6.07
N LEU A 2 -14.67 -8.79 6.55
CA LEU A 2 -14.83 -7.45 5.94
C LEU A 2 -14.69 -7.42 4.41
N ASP A 3 -13.61 -8.00 3.86
CA ASP A 3 -13.36 -8.05 2.42
C ASP A 3 -14.51 -8.78 1.66
N LEU A 4 -15.03 -9.88 2.23
CA LEU A 4 -16.19 -10.60 1.66
C LEU A 4 -17.47 -9.77 1.75
N TYR A 5 -17.72 -9.08 2.86
CA TYR A 5 -18.87 -8.17 3.03
C TYR A 5 -18.85 -7.10 1.92
N VAL A 6 -17.70 -6.49 1.65
CA VAL A 6 -17.55 -5.48 0.59
C VAL A 6 -17.78 -6.05 -0.81
N GLU A 7 -17.20 -7.21 -1.16
CA GLU A 7 -17.42 -7.79 -2.50
C GLU A 7 -18.86 -8.32 -2.70
N ILE A 8 -19.50 -8.83 -1.64
CA ILE A 8 -20.93 -9.18 -1.68
C ILE A 8 -21.79 -7.91 -1.86
N LEU A 9 -21.55 -6.86 -1.07
CA LEU A 9 -22.29 -5.60 -1.16
C LEU A 9 -22.20 -4.98 -2.56
N LYS A 10 -21.00 -4.96 -3.16
CA LYS A 10 -20.80 -4.56 -4.57
C LYS A 10 -21.64 -5.38 -5.54
N GLN A 11 -21.72 -6.71 -5.35
CA GLN A 11 -22.44 -7.59 -6.26
C GLN A 11 -23.97 -7.54 -6.07
N LEU A 12 -24.47 -7.21 -4.87
CA LEU A 12 -25.88 -6.91 -4.63
C LEU A 12 -26.29 -5.60 -5.33
N LEU A 13 -25.51 -4.55 -5.13
CA LEU A 13 -25.75 -3.20 -5.68
C LEU A 13 -25.63 -3.09 -7.21
N LYS A 14 -24.95 -4.05 -7.85
CA LYS A 14 -24.48 -3.97 -9.24
C LYS A 14 -25.57 -3.80 -10.29
N GLU A 15 -26.74 -4.37 -10.07
CA GLU A 15 -27.86 -4.33 -11.02
C GLU A 15 -28.71 -3.08 -10.80
N GLU A 16 -29.04 -2.78 -9.54
CA GLU A 16 -29.81 -1.60 -9.13
C GLU A 16 -29.11 -0.28 -9.47
N LEU A 17 -27.78 -0.21 -9.32
CA LEU A 17 -26.99 1.01 -9.56
C LEU A 17 -26.43 1.12 -10.98
N TYR A 18 -26.75 0.18 -11.88
CA TYR A 18 -26.33 0.29 -13.29
C TYR A 18 -26.89 1.53 -14.02
N PRO A 19 -28.14 1.98 -13.78
CA PRO A 19 -28.64 3.26 -14.31
C PRO A 19 -27.93 4.49 -13.72
N ALA A 20 -27.26 4.36 -12.57
CA ALA A 20 -26.46 5.42 -11.97
C ALA A 20 -25.08 5.52 -12.65
N ASP A 21 -24.44 4.38 -12.96
CA ASP A 21 -23.21 4.27 -13.77
C ASP A 21 -23.41 4.91 -15.17
N ILE A 22 -24.58 4.69 -15.80
CA ILE A 22 -24.98 5.32 -17.07
C ILE A 22 -25.19 6.85 -16.96
N ALA A 23 -25.49 7.36 -15.76
CA ALA A 23 -25.79 8.77 -15.50
C ALA A 23 -24.59 9.55 -14.91
N ASP A 24 -23.35 9.03 -15.07
CA ASP A 24 -22.11 9.56 -14.48
C ASP A 24 -22.17 9.72 -12.94
N LEU A 25 -22.92 8.86 -12.26
CA LEU A 25 -23.00 8.79 -10.80
C LEU A 25 -22.19 7.59 -10.28
N CYS A 26 -20.90 7.80 -10.09
CA CYS A 26 -19.96 6.77 -9.66
C CYS A 26 -19.95 6.61 -8.13
N PHE A 27 -19.93 5.36 -7.66
CA PHE A 27 -19.60 5.01 -6.28
C PHE A 27 -18.42 4.04 -6.20
N SER A 28 -17.75 3.98 -5.05
CA SER A 28 -16.73 2.98 -4.73
C SER A 28 -16.86 2.57 -3.26
N ILE A 29 -16.72 1.26 -3.02
CA ILE A 29 -16.75 0.63 -1.70
C ILE A 29 -15.45 -0.14 -1.53
N MET A 30 -14.74 0.06 -0.42
CA MET A 30 -13.47 -0.62 -0.16
C MET A 30 -13.31 -1.02 1.31
N PRO A 31 -12.69 -2.17 1.61
CA PRO A 31 -12.07 -2.36 2.91
C PRO A 31 -10.88 -1.38 3.04
N GLY A 32 -10.69 -0.83 4.23
CA GLY A 32 -9.52 -0.06 4.61
C GLY A 32 -9.10 -0.42 6.03
N ASP A 33 -7.90 0.01 6.44
CA ASP A 33 -7.25 -0.45 7.68
C ASP A 33 -8.04 -0.14 8.97
N LYS A 34 -9.04 0.75 8.89
CA LYS A 34 -9.88 1.21 10.01
C LYS A 34 -11.38 0.87 9.85
N GLY A 35 -11.79 0.18 8.77
CA GLY A 35 -13.21 -0.08 8.47
C GLY A 35 -13.52 -0.11 6.97
N ILE A 36 -14.63 0.50 6.55
CA ILE A 36 -14.99 0.66 5.13
C ILE A 36 -14.75 2.11 4.70
N ILE A 37 -14.26 2.29 3.47
CA ILE A 37 -14.26 3.58 2.78
C ILE A 37 -15.36 3.54 1.72
N LEU A 38 -16.30 4.48 1.82
CA LEU A 38 -17.29 4.77 0.80
C LEU A 38 -16.89 6.08 0.09
N LYS A 39 -16.92 6.09 -1.25
CA LYS A 39 -16.75 7.29 -2.06
C LYS A 39 -17.89 7.40 -3.05
N PHE A 40 -18.46 8.60 -3.17
CA PHE A 40 -19.52 8.95 -4.11
C PHE A 40 -19.06 10.17 -4.92
N SER A 41 -19.30 10.18 -6.23
CA SER A 41 -18.91 11.29 -7.10
C SER A 41 -19.71 11.29 -8.40
N GLY A 42 -20.26 12.45 -8.77
CA GLY A 42 -21.06 12.63 -9.98
C GLY A 42 -21.91 13.90 -9.89
N TYR A 43 -22.93 14.00 -10.73
CA TYR A 43 -23.89 15.11 -10.72
C TYR A 43 -24.69 15.18 -9.40
N ASN A 44 -24.67 16.34 -8.76
CA ASN A 44 -25.16 16.52 -7.38
C ASN A 44 -26.68 16.30 -7.22
N GLN A 45 -27.46 16.49 -8.29
CA GLN A 45 -28.93 16.42 -8.29
C GLN A 45 -29.50 15.06 -7.86
N LYS A 46 -28.73 13.97 -8.01
CA LYS A 46 -29.15 12.60 -7.64
C LYS A 46 -28.12 11.86 -6.77
N LEU A 47 -27.04 12.53 -6.36
CA LEU A 47 -25.96 11.90 -5.60
C LEU A 47 -26.41 11.40 -4.20
N HIS A 48 -27.43 12.04 -3.62
CA HIS A 48 -28.06 11.60 -2.36
C HIS A 48 -28.81 10.27 -2.51
N LEU A 49 -29.54 10.06 -3.62
CA LEU A 49 -30.23 8.79 -3.91
C LEU A 49 -29.24 7.62 -4.04
N LEU A 50 -28.07 7.88 -4.64
CA LEU A 50 -26.99 6.89 -4.76
C LEU A 50 -26.37 6.55 -3.39
N LEU A 51 -26.20 7.55 -2.52
CA LEU A 51 -25.79 7.33 -1.12
C LEU A 51 -26.83 6.48 -0.38
N GLU A 52 -28.10 6.89 -0.43
CA GLU A 52 -29.22 6.22 0.24
C GLU A 52 -29.35 4.75 -0.19
N ALA A 53 -29.29 4.46 -1.49
CA ALA A 53 -29.33 3.09 -1.99
C ALA A 53 -28.19 2.22 -1.42
N VAL A 54 -26.94 2.71 -1.44
CA VAL A 54 -25.79 1.98 -0.88
C VAL A 54 -25.95 1.74 0.62
N ILE A 55 -26.43 2.72 1.38
CA ILE A 55 -26.59 2.59 2.84
C ILE A 55 -27.78 1.69 3.21
N ASN A 56 -28.89 1.72 2.45
CA ASN A 56 -30.00 0.79 2.64
C ASN A 56 -29.56 -0.67 2.40
N HIS A 57 -28.75 -0.95 1.37
CA HIS A 57 -28.16 -2.28 1.17
C HIS A 57 -27.15 -2.68 2.25
N MET A 58 -26.54 -1.73 2.96
CA MET A 58 -25.71 -2.03 4.14
C MET A 58 -26.55 -2.42 5.36
N ALA A 59 -27.70 -1.77 5.58
CA ALA A 59 -28.64 -2.11 6.65
C ALA A 59 -29.33 -3.47 6.40
N GLU A 60 -29.86 -3.68 5.19
CA GLU A 60 -30.57 -4.90 4.79
C GLU A 60 -29.64 -6.05 4.35
N PHE A 61 -28.31 -5.89 4.51
CA PHE A 61 -27.31 -6.84 4.01
C PHE A 61 -27.56 -8.28 4.49
N GLU A 62 -27.98 -8.49 5.75
CA GLU A 62 -28.28 -9.83 6.23
C GLU A 62 -29.46 -10.46 5.46
N ASN A 63 -30.50 -9.69 5.16
CA ASN A 63 -31.68 -10.19 4.46
C ASN A 63 -31.36 -10.50 2.98
N SER A 64 -30.59 -9.61 2.33
CA SER A 64 -30.15 -9.78 0.94
C SER A 64 -29.10 -10.89 0.71
N LEU A 65 -28.36 -11.31 1.75
CA LEU A 65 -27.32 -12.33 1.61
C LEU A 65 -27.88 -13.76 1.47
N THR A 66 -27.83 -14.30 0.26
CA THR A 66 -28.15 -15.70 -0.04
C THR A 66 -26.92 -16.63 0.02
N PRO A 67 -27.07 -17.94 0.35
CA PRO A 67 -25.94 -18.87 0.37
C PRO A 67 -25.23 -19.05 -0.97
N SER A 68 -25.94 -18.91 -2.10
CA SER A 68 -25.36 -19.03 -3.44
C SER A 68 -24.46 -17.85 -3.81
N ILE A 69 -24.86 -16.62 -3.46
CA ILE A 69 -24.01 -15.42 -3.60
C ILE A 69 -22.79 -15.54 -2.68
N PHE A 70 -22.98 -16.03 -1.45
CA PHE A 70 -21.91 -16.25 -0.49
C PHE A 70 -20.82 -17.18 -1.01
N GLU A 71 -21.14 -18.43 -1.38
CA GLU A 71 -20.10 -19.40 -1.79
C GLU A 71 -19.41 -18.98 -3.09
N ALA A 72 -20.14 -18.39 -4.05
CA ALA A 72 -19.55 -17.89 -5.30
C ALA A 72 -18.51 -16.78 -5.04
N LEU A 73 -18.79 -15.83 -4.14
CA LEU A 73 -17.87 -14.74 -3.84
C LEU A 73 -16.77 -15.15 -2.84
N LYS A 74 -17.02 -16.15 -1.99
CA LYS A 74 -15.99 -16.82 -1.19
C LYS A 74 -14.95 -17.52 -2.07
N GLU A 75 -15.38 -18.20 -3.13
CA GLU A 75 -14.48 -18.80 -4.13
C GLU A 75 -13.64 -17.73 -4.85
N VAL A 76 -14.28 -16.64 -5.31
CA VAL A 76 -13.59 -15.52 -5.97
C VAL A 76 -12.57 -14.86 -5.04
N GLN A 77 -12.91 -14.64 -3.77
CA GLN A 77 -12.01 -14.00 -2.80
C GLN A 77 -10.85 -14.92 -2.39
N GLY A 78 -11.09 -16.22 -2.23
CA GLY A 78 -10.02 -17.21 -2.02
C GLY A 78 -9.03 -17.21 -3.19
N ARG A 79 -9.54 -17.28 -4.43
CA ARG A 79 -8.75 -17.17 -5.66
C ARG A 79 -7.99 -15.85 -5.75
N TYR A 80 -8.57 -14.74 -5.29
CA TYR A 80 -7.89 -13.43 -5.25
C TYR A 80 -6.66 -13.46 -4.32
N TYR A 81 -6.79 -13.99 -3.09
CA TYR A 81 -5.65 -14.08 -2.18
C TYR A 81 -4.55 -15.01 -2.72
N TYR A 82 -4.93 -16.20 -3.20
CA TYR A 82 -4.00 -17.15 -3.83
C TYR A 82 -3.22 -16.51 -4.99
N ASN A 83 -3.92 -15.88 -5.94
CA ASN A 83 -3.31 -15.18 -7.07
C ASN A 83 -2.48 -13.95 -6.66
N SER A 84 -2.69 -13.40 -5.46
CA SER A 84 -1.86 -12.33 -4.91
C SER A 84 -0.53 -12.88 -4.39
N CYS A 85 -0.55 -14.02 -3.69
CA CYS A 85 0.64 -14.73 -3.20
C CYS A 85 1.56 -15.17 -4.34
N LEU A 86 1.00 -15.60 -5.48
CA LEU A 86 1.76 -16.03 -6.65
C LEU A 86 2.59 -14.91 -7.34
N LYS A 87 2.35 -13.62 -7.03
CA LYS A 87 3.05 -12.49 -7.68
C LYS A 87 4.19 -11.96 -6.78
N PRO A 88 5.48 -12.11 -7.14
CA PRO A 88 6.61 -11.72 -6.30
C PRO A 88 6.56 -10.28 -5.78
N LYS A 89 6.21 -9.32 -6.63
CA LYS A 89 6.05 -7.89 -6.28
C LYS A 89 4.95 -7.64 -5.23
N ARG A 90 3.89 -8.45 -5.21
CA ARG A 90 2.81 -8.34 -4.21
C ARG A 90 3.19 -9.03 -2.91
N LEU A 91 3.77 -10.23 -3.00
CA LEU A 91 4.26 -10.98 -1.83
C LEU A 91 5.31 -10.16 -1.05
N GLY A 92 6.26 -9.52 -1.74
CA GLY A 92 7.25 -8.64 -1.10
C GLY A 92 6.64 -7.40 -0.43
N GLN A 93 5.58 -6.83 -1.00
CA GLN A 93 4.84 -5.71 -0.38
C GLN A 93 4.09 -6.17 0.89
N ASP A 94 3.45 -7.32 0.84
CA ASP A 94 2.66 -7.92 1.92
C ASP A 94 3.55 -8.37 3.11
N LEU A 95 4.71 -8.97 2.81
CA LEU A 95 5.76 -9.27 3.78
C LEU A 95 6.31 -8.00 4.45
N ARG A 96 6.55 -6.93 3.67
CA ARG A 96 6.99 -5.64 4.22
C ARG A 96 5.96 -5.07 5.20
N PHE A 97 4.65 -5.18 4.92
CA PHE A 97 3.62 -4.77 5.88
C PHE A 97 3.57 -5.68 7.11
N SER A 98 3.67 -7.00 6.92
CA SER A 98 3.72 -8.00 8.01
C SER A 98 4.83 -7.70 9.01
N LEU A 99 6.03 -7.34 8.52
CA LEU A 99 7.20 -7.02 9.34
C LEU A 99 7.14 -5.63 9.99
N LEU A 100 6.54 -4.64 9.31
CA LEU A 100 6.52 -3.25 9.78
C LEU A 100 5.36 -2.92 10.71
N THR A 101 4.28 -3.67 10.71
CA THR A 101 3.05 -3.29 11.43
C THR A 101 2.80 -4.21 12.61
N HIS A 102 2.24 -3.65 13.69
CA HIS A 102 1.98 -4.43 14.90
C HIS A 102 0.96 -5.56 14.65
N VAL A 103 -0.12 -5.26 13.93
CA VAL A 103 -1.14 -6.22 13.49
C VAL A 103 -1.38 -6.04 12.00
N HIS A 104 -1.13 -7.10 11.23
CA HIS A 104 -1.49 -7.23 9.81
C HIS A 104 -1.75 -8.69 9.50
N TRP A 105 -2.71 -8.94 8.60
CA TRP A 105 -3.07 -10.28 8.16
C TRP A 105 -2.72 -10.39 6.68
N ASN A 106 -1.68 -11.15 6.38
CA ASN A 106 -1.16 -11.31 5.02
C ASN A 106 -2.12 -12.16 4.15
N ALA A 107 -1.86 -12.21 2.85
CA ALA A 107 -2.69 -12.94 1.89
C ALA A 107 -2.67 -14.46 2.10
N VAL A 108 -1.63 -15.03 2.70
CA VAL A 108 -1.53 -16.46 3.02
C VAL A 108 -2.50 -16.82 4.15
N ASP A 109 -2.46 -16.07 5.26
CA ASP A 109 -3.37 -16.25 6.41
C ASP A 109 -4.83 -16.02 5.99
N LYS A 110 -5.08 -14.97 5.21
CA LYS A 110 -6.40 -14.67 4.65
C LYS A 110 -6.91 -15.78 3.73
N HIS A 111 -6.04 -16.38 2.90
CA HIS A 111 -6.39 -17.54 2.08
C HIS A 111 -6.77 -18.75 2.94
N ALA A 112 -5.91 -19.14 3.89
CA ALA A 112 -6.15 -20.27 4.78
C ALA A 112 -7.45 -20.10 5.59
N ALA A 113 -7.68 -18.91 6.15
CA ALA A 113 -8.88 -18.59 6.93
C ALA A 113 -10.16 -18.59 6.09
N THR A 114 -10.10 -18.26 4.79
CA THR A 114 -11.29 -18.15 3.92
C THR A 114 -12.09 -19.45 3.84
N SER A 115 -11.41 -20.60 3.86
CA SER A 115 -12.04 -21.93 3.86
C SER A 115 -13.07 -22.10 5.00
N ARG A 116 -12.74 -21.59 6.21
CA ARG A 116 -13.48 -21.76 7.46
C ARG A 116 -14.66 -20.79 7.61
N ILE A 117 -14.77 -19.77 6.75
CA ILE A 117 -15.84 -18.78 6.84
C ILE A 117 -17.16 -19.39 6.30
N THR A 118 -18.25 -19.21 7.05
CA THR A 118 -19.61 -19.62 6.67
C THR A 118 -20.50 -18.40 6.39
N VAL A 119 -21.62 -18.62 5.70
CA VAL A 119 -22.63 -17.57 5.45
C VAL A 119 -23.19 -16.98 6.76
N SER A 120 -23.36 -17.80 7.81
CA SER A 120 -23.83 -17.35 9.11
C SER A 120 -22.82 -16.47 9.85
N MET A 121 -21.52 -16.73 9.70
CA MET A 121 -20.46 -15.86 10.22
C MET A 121 -20.47 -14.50 9.52
N VAL A 122 -20.70 -14.44 8.20
CA VAL A 122 -20.77 -13.16 7.46
C VAL A 122 -22.05 -12.39 7.76
N LYS A 123 -23.20 -13.06 7.93
CA LYS A 123 -24.44 -12.41 8.42
C LYS A 123 -24.28 -11.83 9.82
N ALA A 124 -23.70 -12.58 10.76
CA ALA A 124 -23.42 -12.10 12.12
C ALA A 124 -22.40 -10.95 12.13
N PHE A 125 -21.36 -11.03 11.29
CA PHE A 125 -20.41 -9.92 11.10
C PHE A 125 -21.08 -8.66 10.54
N ALA A 126 -22.00 -8.80 9.58
CA ALA A 126 -22.70 -7.67 8.98
C ALA A 126 -23.52 -6.87 10.00
N ARG A 127 -24.31 -7.57 10.86
CA ARG A 127 -25.01 -6.93 11.99
C ARG A 127 -24.03 -6.20 12.91
N HIS A 128 -23.03 -6.91 13.43
CA HIS A 128 -22.11 -6.35 14.42
C HIS A 128 -21.25 -5.20 13.87
N PHE A 129 -20.98 -5.19 12.57
CA PHE A 129 -20.24 -4.11 11.91
C PHE A 129 -20.99 -2.78 11.92
N VAL A 130 -22.33 -2.77 11.77
CA VAL A 130 -23.12 -1.53 11.75
C VAL A 130 -23.62 -1.10 13.15
N GLU A 131 -23.62 -1.99 14.14
CA GLU A 131 -24.04 -1.70 15.52
C GLU A 131 -23.29 -0.51 16.15
N HIS A 132 -21.97 -0.42 15.97
CA HIS A 132 -21.12 0.62 16.58
C HIS A 132 -20.14 1.23 15.58
N LEU A 133 -20.43 2.45 15.11
CA LEU A 133 -19.64 3.14 14.09
C LEU A 133 -19.07 4.48 14.57
N TYR A 134 -17.93 4.87 13.99
CA TYR A 134 -17.43 6.24 14.01
C TYR A 134 -17.25 6.70 12.57
N ILE A 135 -18.18 7.54 12.11
CA ILE A 135 -18.23 8.01 10.73
C ILE A 135 -17.42 9.31 10.63
N LYS A 136 -16.44 9.34 9.71
CA LYS A 136 -15.87 10.59 9.19
C LYS A 136 -16.21 10.71 7.72
N SER A 137 -16.76 11.85 7.34
CA SER A 137 -17.10 12.23 5.97
C SER A 137 -16.25 13.42 5.51
N LEU A 138 -16.13 13.57 4.20
CA LEU A 138 -15.76 14.81 3.53
C LEU A 138 -16.82 15.04 2.46
N VAL A 139 -17.42 16.24 2.46
CA VAL A 139 -18.42 16.66 1.48
C VAL A 139 -17.93 17.98 0.89
N GLN A 140 -17.72 18.00 -0.42
CA GLN A 140 -17.02 19.08 -1.13
C GLN A 140 -17.44 19.09 -2.60
N GLY A 141 -17.87 20.25 -3.11
CA GLY A 141 -18.46 20.40 -4.45
C GLY A 141 -19.71 21.29 -4.44
N ASN A 142 -20.57 21.14 -5.44
CA ASN A 142 -21.83 21.90 -5.56
C ASN A 142 -22.92 21.36 -4.62
N ILE A 143 -22.81 21.65 -3.33
CA ILE A 143 -23.73 21.19 -2.28
C ILE A 143 -23.69 22.17 -1.09
N SER A 144 -24.83 22.45 -0.46
CA SER A 144 -24.89 23.34 0.70
C SER A 144 -24.46 22.64 1.99
N GLU A 145 -24.05 23.41 3.00
CA GLU A 145 -23.75 22.91 4.35
C GLU A 145 -24.92 22.09 4.92
N GLN A 146 -26.15 22.60 4.80
CA GLN A 146 -27.35 21.89 5.25
C GLN A 146 -27.54 20.55 4.53
N GLN A 147 -27.37 20.50 3.21
CA GLN A 147 -27.43 19.25 2.44
C GLN A 147 -26.33 18.26 2.83
N ALA A 148 -25.13 18.74 3.14
CA ALA A 148 -24.02 17.90 3.63
C ALA A 148 -24.31 17.32 5.02
N ILE A 149 -24.86 18.14 5.92
CA ILE A 149 -25.28 17.74 7.27
C ILE A 149 -26.40 16.69 7.20
N ASP A 150 -27.44 16.94 6.39
CA ASP A 150 -28.60 16.04 6.31
C ASP A 150 -28.26 14.73 5.61
N ALA A 151 -27.37 14.73 4.60
CA ALA A 151 -26.79 13.50 4.05
C ALA A 151 -26.03 12.70 5.11
N CYS A 152 -25.30 13.35 6.02
CA CYS A 152 -24.60 12.66 7.12
C CYS A 152 -25.56 12.11 8.19
N LYS A 153 -26.66 12.82 8.51
CA LYS A 153 -27.71 12.31 9.40
C LYS A 153 -28.38 11.07 8.81
N ASN A 154 -28.78 11.12 7.54
CA ASN A 154 -29.49 10.04 6.86
C ASN A 154 -28.71 8.72 6.90
N ILE A 155 -27.37 8.76 6.83
CA ILE A 155 -26.52 7.56 7.02
C ILE A 155 -26.73 6.94 8.43
N VAL A 156 -26.77 7.77 9.47
CA VAL A 156 -26.97 7.33 10.86
C VAL A 156 -28.41 6.86 11.08
N ASP A 157 -29.40 7.55 10.50
CA ASP A 157 -30.82 7.23 10.64
C ASP A 157 -31.22 5.92 9.94
N ILE A 158 -30.62 5.61 8.78
CA ILE A 158 -30.81 4.33 8.08
C ILE A 158 -30.09 3.19 8.82
N LEU A 159 -28.80 3.34 9.13
CA LEU A 159 -28.00 2.29 9.79
C LEU A 159 -28.37 2.07 11.27
N LYS A 160 -28.95 3.08 11.92
CA LYS A 160 -29.29 3.12 13.35
C LYS A 160 -28.09 2.80 14.25
N CYS A 161 -26.90 3.17 13.78
CA CYS A 161 -25.63 2.85 14.41
C CYS A 161 -25.42 3.67 15.70
N SER A 162 -25.00 2.98 16.76
CA SER A 162 -24.54 3.64 17.99
C SER A 162 -23.12 4.19 17.83
N PRO A 163 -22.71 5.20 18.61
CA PRO A 163 -21.34 5.72 18.56
C PRO A 163 -20.32 4.66 19.00
N LEU A 164 -19.27 4.50 18.21
CA LEU A 164 -18.08 3.75 18.61
C LEU A 164 -17.27 4.56 19.64
N LEU A 165 -16.91 3.95 20.77
CA LEU A 165 -16.16 4.63 21.83
C LEU A 165 -14.70 4.95 21.39
N PRO A 166 -14.12 6.11 21.78
CA PRO A 166 -12.76 6.49 21.36
C PRO A 166 -11.65 5.49 21.73
N ASN A 167 -11.82 4.71 22.81
CA ASN A 167 -10.90 3.65 23.22
C ASN A 167 -11.02 2.36 22.38
N LYS A 168 -11.99 2.27 21.46
CA LYS A 168 -12.16 1.19 20.49
C LYS A 168 -11.66 1.55 19.08
N TYR A 169 -11.19 2.78 18.85
CA TYR A 169 -10.71 3.21 17.53
C TYR A 169 -9.47 2.40 17.11
N PRO A 170 -9.43 1.81 15.90
CA PRO A 170 -8.29 1.03 15.42
C PRO A 170 -6.98 1.84 15.42
N GLN A 171 -6.05 1.46 16.28
CA GLN A 171 -4.70 2.04 16.33
C GLN A 171 -3.77 1.31 15.37
N LEU A 172 -3.53 1.92 14.21
CA LEU A 172 -2.49 1.48 13.28
C LEU A 172 -1.13 1.89 13.87
N ARG A 173 -0.25 0.91 14.06
CA ARG A 173 1.03 1.08 14.78
C ARG A 173 2.14 0.36 14.03
N VAL A 174 3.32 0.98 14.03
CA VAL A 174 4.48 0.54 13.24
C VAL A 174 5.64 0.21 14.17
N MET A 175 6.29 -0.92 13.88
CA MET A 175 7.46 -1.42 14.58
C MET A 175 8.69 -0.60 14.20
N GLN A 176 9.54 -0.29 15.17
CA GLN A 176 10.85 0.26 14.94
C GLN A 176 11.82 -0.88 14.60
N ILE A 177 12.26 -0.93 13.34
CA ILE A 177 13.32 -1.84 12.91
C ILE A 177 14.59 -1.53 13.72
N PRO A 178 15.36 -2.52 14.22
CA PRO A 178 16.61 -2.28 14.92
C PRO A 178 17.64 -1.51 14.09
N LEU A 179 18.69 -1.01 14.74
CA LEU A 179 19.80 -0.37 14.03
C LEU A 179 20.65 -1.42 13.31
N GLY A 180 20.99 -1.16 12.05
CA GLY A 180 21.72 -2.07 11.18
C GLY A 180 20.89 -2.52 9.97
N GLU A 181 21.09 -3.77 9.57
CA GLU A 181 20.43 -4.36 8.41
C GLU A 181 19.75 -5.68 8.79
N HIS A 182 18.58 -5.92 8.22
CA HIS A 182 17.88 -7.20 8.28
C HIS A 182 17.39 -7.60 6.89
N CYS A 183 17.40 -8.89 6.58
CA CYS A 183 16.87 -9.44 5.33
C CYS A 183 15.75 -10.43 5.60
N CYS A 184 14.55 -10.18 5.07
CA CYS A 184 13.50 -11.18 4.95
C CYS A 184 13.48 -11.70 3.52
N ARG A 185 14.04 -12.90 3.31
CA ARG A 185 14.05 -13.58 2.02
C ARG A 185 13.16 -14.81 2.04
N VAL A 186 12.28 -14.92 1.05
CA VAL A 186 11.44 -16.10 0.81
C VAL A 186 11.55 -16.58 -0.64
N LYS A 187 11.12 -17.82 -0.89
CA LYS A 187 10.81 -18.29 -2.26
C LYS A 187 9.44 -17.79 -2.72
N SER A 188 9.28 -17.62 -4.01
CA SER A 188 7.98 -17.43 -4.67
C SER A 188 7.11 -18.67 -4.50
N PHE A 189 5.81 -18.48 -4.31
CA PHE A 189 4.83 -19.57 -4.35
C PHE A 189 4.61 -20.12 -5.77
N ASN A 190 5.00 -19.37 -6.81
CA ASN A 190 4.90 -19.82 -8.19
C ASN A 190 6.23 -20.43 -8.66
N SER A 191 6.29 -21.77 -8.69
CA SER A 191 7.47 -22.52 -9.15
C SER A 191 7.72 -22.44 -10.67
N GLN A 192 6.86 -21.75 -11.42
CA GLN A 192 6.99 -21.54 -12.87
C GLN A 192 7.22 -20.06 -13.22
N ASP A 193 7.35 -19.17 -12.24
CA ASP A 193 7.65 -17.75 -12.46
C ASP A 193 9.13 -17.46 -12.13
N PRO A 194 9.98 -17.15 -13.13
CA PRO A 194 11.37 -16.79 -12.89
C PRO A 194 11.52 -15.37 -12.32
N ASN A 195 10.46 -14.55 -12.29
CA ASN A 195 10.55 -13.20 -11.76
C ASN A 195 10.86 -13.22 -10.24
N SER A 196 11.79 -12.37 -9.85
CA SER A 196 12.18 -12.10 -8.47
C SER A 196 11.97 -10.63 -8.15
N SER A 197 11.84 -10.28 -6.88
CA SER A 197 11.67 -8.89 -6.43
C SER A 197 12.51 -8.62 -5.19
N VAL A 198 13.31 -7.55 -5.24
CA VAL A 198 14.16 -7.07 -4.15
C VAL A 198 13.73 -5.65 -3.81
N THR A 199 13.45 -5.38 -2.54
CA THR A 199 13.08 -4.05 -2.04
C THR A 199 13.88 -3.72 -0.79
N ASN A 200 14.82 -2.77 -0.90
CA ASN A 200 15.61 -2.29 0.22
C ASN A 200 14.87 -1.08 0.80
N TYR A 201 14.15 -1.29 1.90
CA TYR A 201 13.44 -0.26 2.65
C TYR A 201 14.32 0.30 3.76
N TYR A 202 14.31 1.62 3.90
CA TYR A 202 15.08 2.38 4.88
C TYR A 202 14.11 3.15 5.77
N GLN A 203 13.94 2.71 7.01
CA GLN A 203 13.07 3.37 7.98
C GLN A 203 13.78 4.59 8.59
N SER A 204 13.10 5.72 8.65
CA SER A 204 13.60 6.94 9.31
C SER A 204 12.98 7.12 10.69
N GLY A 205 11.65 7.23 10.77
CA GLY A 205 10.93 7.49 12.02
C GLY A 205 9.69 8.35 11.81
N PRO A 206 9.12 8.95 12.87
CA PRO A 206 7.96 9.85 12.78
C PRO A 206 8.13 10.94 11.73
N ILE A 207 7.13 11.10 10.88
CA ILE A 207 7.14 12.07 9.78
C ILE A 207 7.01 13.52 10.29
N SER A 208 7.77 14.41 9.66
CA SER A 208 7.64 15.87 9.75
C SER A 208 7.74 16.47 8.36
N ILE A 209 7.22 17.69 8.17
CA ILE A 209 7.32 18.43 6.90
C ILE A 209 8.79 18.50 6.43
N LYS A 210 9.70 18.91 7.31
CA LYS A 210 11.13 19.03 6.96
C LYS A 210 11.75 17.69 6.54
N SER A 211 11.47 16.60 7.24
CA SER A 211 11.96 15.27 6.84
C SER A 211 11.34 14.79 5.53
N LEU A 212 10.05 15.05 5.29
CA LEU A 212 9.37 14.68 4.05
C LEU A 212 9.96 15.45 2.87
N CYS A 213 10.11 16.77 2.97
CA CYS A 213 10.73 17.59 1.93
C CYS A 213 12.18 17.19 1.61
N ILE A 214 12.97 16.78 2.61
CA ILE A 214 14.33 16.23 2.39
C ILE A 214 14.26 14.90 1.60
N VAL A 215 13.32 14.01 1.93
CA VAL A 215 13.17 12.73 1.22
C VAL A 215 12.60 12.92 -0.19
N ASP A 216 11.64 13.83 -0.40
CA ASP A 216 11.12 14.18 -1.72
C ASP A 216 12.25 14.69 -2.64
N LEU A 217 13.08 15.62 -2.16
CA LEU A 217 14.25 16.10 -2.88
C LEU A 217 15.25 14.97 -3.18
N LEU A 218 15.51 14.07 -2.21
CA LEU A 218 16.37 12.91 -2.42
C LEU A 218 15.80 11.93 -3.45
N MET A 219 14.48 11.72 -3.51
CA MET A 219 13.86 10.84 -4.51
C MET A 219 13.90 11.46 -5.91
N LEU A 220 13.59 12.76 -6.05
CA LEU A 220 13.69 13.48 -7.32
C LEU A 220 15.13 13.52 -7.86
N LEU A 221 16.12 13.64 -6.96
CA LEU A 221 17.55 13.52 -7.31
C LEU A 221 17.96 12.09 -7.71
N MET A 222 17.26 11.07 -7.20
CA MET A 222 17.62 9.66 -7.36
C MET A 222 16.92 8.99 -8.56
N GLU A 223 15.82 9.56 -9.07
CA GLU A 223 14.94 8.97 -10.08
C GLU A 223 15.65 8.62 -11.40
N GLU A 224 16.40 9.56 -12.00
CA GLU A 224 17.20 9.27 -13.20
C GLU A 224 18.41 8.36 -12.88
N PRO A 225 19.25 8.66 -11.86
CA PRO A 225 20.44 7.83 -11.60
C PRO A 225 20.14 6.37 -11.23
N VAL A 226 19.02 6.09 -10.54
CA VAL A 226 18.66 4.71 -10.18
C VAL A 226 18.24 3.90 -11.41
N PHE A 227 17.58 4.55 -12.37
CA PHE A 227 17.17 3.95 -13.64
C PHE A 227 18.37 3.75 -14.58
N ASP A 228 19.20 4.79 -14.77
CA ASP A 228 20.44 4.73 -15.56
C ASP A 228 21.36 3.60 -15.08
N VAL A 229 21.60 3.51 -13.77
CA VAL A 229 22.51 2.51 -13.22
C VAL A 229 21.85 1.14 -13.23
N LEU A 230 20.80 0.91 -12.44
CA LEU A 230 20.32 -0.45 -12.17
C LEU A 230 19.55 -1.09 -13.34
N ARG A 231 18.93 -0.29 -14.23
CA ARG A 231 18.22 -0.79 -15.41
C ARG A 231 19.03 -0.67 -16.70
N THR A 232 19.63 0.48 -17.00
CA THR A 232 20.29 0.69 -18.31
C THR A 232 21.70 0.08 -18.35
N LYS A 233 22.48 0.20 -17.26
CA LYS A 233 23.89 -0.21 -17.22
C LYS A 233 24.13 -1.58 -16.59
N GLU A 234 23.60 -1.81 -15.39
CA GLU A 234 23.72 -3.11 -14.69
C GLU A 234 22.70 -4.15 -15.21
N GLN A 235 21.68 -3.71 -15.97
CA GLN A 235 20.66 -4.56 -16.61
C GLN A 235 19.98 -5.59 -15.68
N LEU A 236 19.72 -5.19 -14.43
CA LEU A 236 19.15 -6.07 -13.41
C LEU A 236 17.69 -6.43 -13.70
N GLY A 237 16.94 -5.54 -14.36
CA GLY A 237 15.61 -5.82 -14.88
C GLY A 237 14.83 -4.57 -15.31
N TYR A 238 13.64 -4.80 -15.89
CA TYR A 238 12.82 -3.73 -16.47
C TYR A 238 12.17 -2.80 -15.42
N HIS A 239 11.77 -3.33 -14.26
CA HIS A 239 11.10 -2.55 -13.23
C HIS A 239 12.08 -2.20 -12.11
N VAL A 240 12.65 -1.00 -12.20
CA VAL A 240 13.46 -0.34 -11.17
C VAL A 240 12.74 0.94 -10.74
N CYS A 241 12.66 1.21 -9.44
CA CYS A 241 12.26 2.53 -8.92
C CYS A 241 12.83 2.85 -7.53
N SER A 242 13.06 4.13 -7.28
CA SER A 242 13.10 4.71 -5.94
C SER A 242 11.68 5.14 -5.53
N SER A 243 11.39 5.27 -4.23
CA SER A 243 10.09 5.77 -3.74
C SER A 243 10.16 6.27 -2.30
N VAL A 244 9.48 7.38 -2.01
CA VAL A 244 9.08 7.79 -0.66
C VAL A 244 8.16 6.72 -0.06
N ARG A 245 8.23 6.49 1.25
CA ARG A 245 7.34 5.57 1.97
C ARG A 245 6.85 6.24 3.25
N ASP A 246 5.60 6.67 3.24
CA ASP A 246 4.81 6.77 4.47
C ASP A 246 4.26 5.36 4.80
N THR A 247 4.39 4.95 6.05
CA THR A 247 3.65 3.81 6.60
C THR A 247 3.07 4.27 7.94
N PHE A 248 1.80 4.69 7.93
CA PHE A 248 1.02 5.15 9.08
C PHE A 248 1.72 6.25 9.92
N GLY A 249 2.30 7.24 9.26
CA GLY A 249 3.02 8.36 9.88
C GLY A 249 4.51 8.10 10.11
N ILE A 250 5.02 6.90 9.79
CA ILE A 250 6.45 6.59 9.86
C ILE A 250 7.05 6.69 8.45
N LEU A 251 7.96 7.66 8.30
CA LEU A 251 8.66 7.96 7.07
C LEU A 251 9.81 6.98 6.83
N GLY A 252 10.03 6.68 5.56
CA GLY A 252 11.24 6.06 5.04
C GLY A 252 11.32 6.24 3.51
N PHE A 253 12.26 5.56 2.89
CA PHE A 253 12.32 5.41 1.43
C PHE A 253 12.61 3.95 1.04
N SER A 254 12.45 3.60 -0.22
CA SER A 254 12.88 2.30 -0.74
C SER A 254 13.44 2.39 -2.15
N VAL A 255 14.43 1.53 -2.45
CA VAL A 255 14.77 1.16 -3.82
C VAL A 255 14.22 -0.24 -4.09
N THR A 256 13.52 -0.43 -5.20
CA THR A 256 12.93 -1.71 -5.62
C THR A 256 13.41 -2.09 -7.01
N VAL A 257 13.84 -3.33 -7.18
CA VAL A 257 14.27 -3.95 -8.45
C VAL A 257 13.53 -5.27 -8.63
N ASN A 258 12.88 -5.47 -9.78
CA ASN A 258 12.41 -6.79 -10.20
C ASN A 258 13.36 -7.36 -11.25
N CYS A 259 13.88 -8.56 -11.01
CA CYS A 259 14.87 -9.26 -11.83
C CYS A 259 14.39 -10.67 -12.21
N GLN A 260 15.17 -11.43 -12.96
CA GLN A 260 14.90 -12.85 -13.28
C GLN A 260 15.91 -13.75 -12.56
N ALA A 261 15.43 -14.78 -11.85
CA ALA A 261 16.23 -15.64 -10.98
C ALA A 261 17.36 -16.37 -11.73
N GLY A 262 17.10 -16.81 -12.97
CA GLY A 262 18.10 -17.44 -13.84
C GLY A 262 19.13 -16.47 -14.47
N LYS A 263 19.09 -15.17 -14.14
CA LYS A 263 20.03 -14.15 -14.62
C LYS A 263 20.74 -13.42 -13.48
N HIS A 264 20.02 -13.09 -12.42
CA HIS A 264 20.54 -12.34 -11.25
C HIS A 264 20.01 -12.95 -9.96
N SER A 265 20.89 -13.23 -9.00
CA SER A 265 20.48 -13.65 -7.65
C SER A 265 19.94 -12.45 -6.86
N VAL A 266 19.01 -12.68 -5.93
CA VAL A 266 18.45 -11.62 -5.07
C VAL A 266 19.51 -10.97 -4.16
N GLY A 267 20.53 -11.72 -3.74
CA GLY A 267 21.69 -11.19 -3.01
C GLY A 267 22.56 -10.27 -3.88
N HIS A 268 22.84 -10.65 -5.14
CA HIS A 268 23.56 -9.79 -6.08
C HIS A 268 22.83 -8.48 -6.34
N VAL A 269 21.50 -8.52 -6.50
CA VAL A 269 20.67 -7.32 -6.71
C VAL A 269 20.66 -6.41 -5.47
N ASP A 270 20.62 -6.96 -4.26
CA ASP A 270 20.79 -6.17 -3.02
C ASP A 270 22.15 -5.45 -3.01
N ALA A 271 23.24 -6.18 -3.27
CA ALA A 271 24.58 -5.63 -3.33
C ALA A 271 24.72 -4.53 -4.41
N CYS A 272 24.07 -4.67 -5.56
CA CYS A 272 24.04 -3.63 -6.60
C CYS A 272 23.23 -2.39 -6.19
N ILE A 273 22.13 -2.55 -5.43
CA ILE A 273 21.41 -1.41 -4.82
C ILE A 273 22.34 -0.66 -3.86
N GLU A 274 23.11 -1.36 -3.02
CA GLU A 274 24.07 -0.72 -2.11
C GLU A 274 25.26 -0.08 -2.83
N ALA A 275 25.75 -0.69 -3.92
CA ALA A 275 26.77 -0.11 -4.79
C ALA A 275 26.26 1.17 -5.47
N PHE A 276 25.00 1.18 -5.93
CA PHE A 276 24.33 2.37 -6.44
C PHE A 276 24.22 3.47 -5.38
N LEU A 277 23.75 3.16 -4.16
CA LEU A 277 23.65 4.15 -3.07
C LEU A 277 25.05 4.69 -2.68
N LYS A 278 26.08 3.85 -2.68
CA LYS A 278 27.49 4.26 -2.52
C LYS A 278 27.99 5.17 -3.64
N ARG A 279 27.50 5.02 -4.87
CA ARG A 279 27.74 5.95 -5.99
C ARG A 279 26.94 7.24 -5.83
N PHE A 280 25.67 7.17 -5.44
CA PHE A 280 24.80 8.33 -5.20
C PHE A 280 25.31 9.23 -4.07
N SER A 281 25.89 8.65 -3.00
CA SER A 281 26.62 9.39 -1.96
C SER A 281 27.72 10.31 -2.54
N LYS A 282 28.43 9.87 -3.60
CA LYS A 282 29.44 10.69 -4.29
C LYS A 282 28.80 11.81 -5.12
N ILE A 283 27.67 11.53 -5.78
CA ILE A 283 26.90 12.54 -6.53
C ILE A 283 26.45 13.64 -5.56
N LEU A 284 25.79 13.30 -4.44
CA LEU A 284 25.36 14.24 -3.42
C LEU A 284 26.53 15.07 -2.85
N LYS A 285 27.71 14.46 -2.64
CA LYS A 285 28.92 15.15 -2.14
C LYS A 285 29.50 16.15 -3.13
N ASN A 286 29.43 15.86 -4.43
CA ASN A 286 29.99 16.71 -5.49
C ASN A 286 28.99 17.74 -6.05
N MET A 287 27.69 17.56 -5.79
CA MET A 287 26.62 18.43 -6.28
C MET A 287 26.79 19.87 -5.81
N LYS A 288 26.55 20.81 -6.73
CA LYS A 288 26.66 22.27 -6.56
C LYS A 288 25.32 22.87 -6.13
N GLU A 289 25.36 24.04 -5.48
CA GLU A 289 24.12 24.69 -5.02
C GLU A 289 23.18 25.08 -6.18
N LYS A 290 23.71 25.39 -7.38
CA LYS A 290 22.89 25.63 -8.60
C LYS A 290 22.06 24.40 -9.00
N GLU A 291 22.68 23.22 -8.93
CA GLU A 291 22.03 21.94 -9.27
C GLU A 291 20.92 21.62 -8.24
N LEU A 292 21.16 21.95 -6.95
CA LEU A 292 20.12 21.85 -5.92
C LEU A 292 18.99 22.88 -6.12
N GLU A 293 19.30 24.11 -6.54
CA GLU A 293 18.28 25.15 -6.76
C GLU A 293 17.38 24.83 -7.97
N GLU A 294 17.93 24.26 -9.04
CA GLU A 294 17.16 23.74 -10.18
C GLU A 294 16.17 22.64 -9.74
N VAL A 295 16.60 21.78 -8.82
CA VAL A 295 15.81 20.68 -8.26
C VAL A 295 14.76 21.17 -7.26
N ARG A 296 15.09 22.14 -6.39
CA ARG A 296 14.10 22.85 -5.55
C ARG A 296 13.05 23.53 -6.40
N SER A 297 13.46 24.28 -7.43
CA SER A 297 12.54 24.97 -8.34
C SER A 297 11.59 23.97 -9.02
N SER A 298 12.10 22.80 -9.41
CA SER A 298 11.30 21.73 -10.01
C SER A 298 10.30 21.11 -9.03
N LEU A 299 10.74 20.76 -7.81
CA LEU A 299 9.84 20.20 -6.78
C LEU A 299 8.80 21.22 -6.28
N ILE A 300 9.18 22.49 -6.16
CA ILE A 300 8.27 23.59 -5.82
C ILE A 300 7.20 23.73 -6.91
N LYS A 301 7.57 23.76 -8.20
CA LYS A 301 6.61 23.81 -9.31
C LYS A 301 5.63 22.63 -9.26
N LEU A 302 6.11 21.41 -9.01
CA LEU A 302 5.26 20.22 -8.88
C LEU A 302 4.27 20.33 -7.70
N LYS A 303 4.70 20.85 -6.55
CA LYS A 303 3.83 21.08 -5.37
C LYS A 303 2.93 22.31 -5.47
N GLN A 304 3.20 23.22 -6.41
CA GLN A 304 2.37 24.40 -6.72
C GLN A 304 1.42 24.19 -7.91
N LEU A 305 1.34 22.98 -8.49
CA LEU A 305 0.32 22.67 -9.48
C LEU A 305 -1.06 22.74 -8.81
N SER A 306 -1.95 23.57 -9.37
CA SER A 306 -3.35 23.64 -8.96
C SER A 306 -4.08 22.34 -9.28
N ASP A 307 -4.93 21.85 -8.37
CA ASP A 307 -5.90 20.79 -8.64
C ASP A 307 -6.76 21.19 -9.87
N ILE A 308 -6.65 20.45 -10.97
CA ILE A 308 -7.34 20.77 -12.25
C ILE A 308 -8.80 20.34 -12.19
N HIS A 309 -9.06 19.24 -11.48
CA HIS A 309 -10.38 18.66 -11.29
C HIS A 309 -10.70 18.56 -9.80
N LEU A 310 -11.95 18.82 -9.42
CA LEU A 310 -12.45 18.67 -8.04
C LEU A 310 -12.06 17.33 -7.38
N LYS A 311 -11.95 16.24 -8.16
CA LYS A 311 -11.53 14.91 -7.67
C LYS A 311 -10.12 14.89 -7.06
N GLU A 312 -9.23 15.78 -7.50
CA GLU A 312 -7.84 15.90 -7.03
C GLU A 312 -7.83 16.64 -5.68
N GLU A 313 -8.48 17.80 -5.62
CA GLU A 313 -8.67 18.59 -4.39
C GLU A 313 -9.38 17.79 -3.27
N VAL A 314 -10.47 17.09 -3.61
CA VAL A 314 -11.19 16.18 -2.69
C VAL A 314 -10.27 15.08 -2.19
N SER A 315 -9.40 14.54 -3.05
CA SER A 315 -8.46 13.49 -2.65
C SER A 315 -7.34 14.05 -1.76
N ARG A 316 -6.85 15.27 -2.02
CA ARG A 316 -5.89 15.99 -1.16
C ARG A 316 -6.47 16.22 0.23
N ASN A 317 -7.67 16.81 0.33
CA ASN A 317 -8.35 17.06 1.60
C ASN A 317 -8.70 15.76 2.36
N TRP A 318 -9.12 14.71 1.65
CA TRP A 318 -9.40 13.41 2.29
C TRP A 318 -8.15 12.73 2.85
N ASN A 319 -6.96 12.98 2.30
CA ASN A 319 -5.71 12.43 2.84
C ASN A 319 -5.46 12.94 4.27
N GLU A 320 -5.59 14.24 4.50
CA GLU A 320 -5.41 14.88 5.81
C GLU A 320 -6.42 14.37 6.86
N ILE A 321 -7.67 14.15 6.43
CA ILE A 321 -8.75 13.63 7.28
C ILE A 321 -8.54 12.15 7.60
N SER A 322 -8.00 11.35 6.67
CA SER A 322 -7.82 9.90 6.82
C SER A 322 -6.53 9.49 7.54
N SER A 323 -5.42 10.25 7.37
CA SER A 323 -4.26 10.16 8.26
C SER A 323 -4.65 10.64 9.67
N GLY A 324 -5.30 11.81 9.74
CA GLY A 324 -5.62 12.52 10.97
C GLY A 324 -4.63 13.63 11.32
N ASP A 325 -3.83 14.09 10.35
CA ASP A 325 -2.97 15.29 10.47
C ASP A 325 -3.80 16.59 10.38
N TYR A 326 -4.84 16.61 9.53
CA TYR A 326 -5.69 17.78 9.26
C TYR A 326 -4.94 19.02 8.71
N LEU A 327 -3.82 18.81 8.02
CA LEU A 327 -2.94 19.87 7.54
C LEU A 327 -3.30 20.31 6.11
N PHE A 328 -4.42 21.02 5.95
CA PHE A 328 -4.94 21.39 4.63
C PHE A 328 -4.03 22.37 3.85
N ASP A 329 -3.18 23.12 4.55
CA ASP A 329 -2.13 24.04 4.05
C ASP A 329 -0.75 23.37 3.90
N ARG A 330 -0.72 22.02 3.79
CA ARG A 330 0.52 21.23 3.69
C ARG A 330 1.41 21.64 2.52
N LEU A 331 0.83 21.89 1.34
CA LEU A 331 1.63 22.18 0.13
C LEU A 331 2.37 23.52 0.26
N GLU A 332 1.71 24.53 0.85
CA GLU A 332 2.26 25.84 1.16
C GLU A 332 3.41 25.71 2.18
N ARG A 333 3.22 24.92 3.23
CA ARG A 333 4.27 24.62 4.24
C ARG A 333 5.45 23.86 3.66
N GLU A 334 5.21 22.86 2.82
CA GLU A 334 6.25 22.10 2.12
C GLU A 334 7.02 22.99 1.13
N VAL A 335 6.33 23.80 0.33
CA VAL A 335 6.94 24.78 -0.60
C VAL A 335 7.77 25.82 0.13
N SER A 336 7.34 26.26 1.32
CA SER A 336 8.16 27.12 2.19
C SER A 336 9.42 26.37 2.66
N CYS A 337 9.26 25.18 3.23
CA CYS A 337 10.37 24.39 3.77
C CYS A 337 11.41 23.98 2.71
N ILE A 338 11.00 23.72 1.45
CA ILE A 338 11.91 23.32 0.37
C ILE A 338 12.88 24.44 0.01
N LYS A 339 12.45 25.71 0.04
CA LYS A 339 13.30 26.88 -0.25
C LYS A 339 14.49 26.96 0.71
N ASP A 340 14.25 26.69 1.98
CA ASP A 340 15.24 26.88 3.05
C ASP A 340 16.24 25.72 3.23
N ILE A 341 16.04 24.57 2.58
CA ILE A 341 16.50 23.26 3.10
C ILE A 341 18.02 23.03 3.11
N LYS A 342 18.79 23.64 2.19
CA LYS A 342 20.26 23.56 2.06
C LYS A 342 20.89 22.17 1.87
N MET A 343 21.97 22.12 1.10
CA MET A 343 22.69 20.87 0.80
C MET A 343 23.25 20.09 2.02
N PRO A 344 23.79 20.72 3.09
CA PRO A 344 24.33 19.98 4.24
C PRO A 344 23.28 19.15 4.99
N GLU A 345 22.02 19.60 5.01
CA GLU A 345 20.94 18.91 5.72
C GLU A 345 20.51 17.65 4.96
N ILE A 346 20.38 17.75 3.63
CA ILE A 346 20.17 16.62 2.71
C ILE A 346 21.32 15.60 2.85
N ARG A 347 22.57 16.06 2.82
CA ARG A 347 23.76 15.21 2.99
C ARG A 347 23.78 14.52 4.36
N LYS A 348 23.45 15.24 5.45
CA LYS A 348 23.38 14.66 6.80
C LYS A 348 22.32 13.56 6.84
N TRP A 349 21.07 13.88 6.47
CA TRP A 349 19.96 12.93 6.49
C TRP A 349 20.28 11.68 5.66
N TYR A 350 20.83 11.85 4.46
CA TYR A 350 21.21 10.70 3.63
C TYR A 350 22.27 9.81 4.32
N ASN A 351 23.36 10.41 4.82
CA ASN A 351 24.42 9.67 5.50
C ASN A 351 23.97 9.02 6.82
N ASP A 352 22.94 9.56 7.48
CA ASP A 352 22.39 8.97 8.71
C ASP A 352 21.70 7.61 8.44
N HIS A 353 21.09 7.41 7.26
CA HIS A 353 20.22 6.26 6.99
C HIS A 353 20.81 5.16 6.10
N VAL A 354 21.96 5.36 5.42
CA VAL A 354 22.51 4.39 4.44
C VAL A 354 23.86 3.77 4.83
N LEU A 355 24.17 2.61 4.24
CA LEU A 355 25.39 1.83 4.56
C LEU A 355 26.71 2.51 4.23
N CYS A 356 26.74 3.39 3.24
CA CYS A 356 27.91 4.17 2.85
C CYS A 356 28.06 5.50 3.63
N GLY A 357 27.19 5.74 4.60
CA GLY A 357 27.15 6.93 5.46
C GLY A 357 27.75 6.71 6.85
N ASN A 358 27.26 7.47 7.84
CA ASN A 358 27.66 7.37 9.25
C ASN A 358 26.83 6.33 10.04
N LYS A 359 25.72 5.85 9.45
CA LYS A 359 24.82 4.81 9.99
C LYS A 359 24.07 5.17 11.29
N SER A 360 24.02 6.45 11.69
CA SER A 360 23.46 6.90 12.98
C SER A 360 21.97 6.55 13.18
N ASN A 361 21.21 6.41 12.09
CA ASN A 361 19.84 5.90 12.07
C ASN A 361 19.63 4.92 10.90
N LEU A 362 20.65 4.11 10.59
CA LEU A 362 20.55 3.03 9.62
C LEU A 362 19.58 1.97 10.14
N ARG A 363 18.44 1.82 9.46
CA ARG A 363 17.41 0.80 9.73
C ARG A 363 16.96 0.19 8.40
N LYS A 364 17.85 -0.62 7.80
CA LYS A 364 17.58 -1.28 6.51
C LYS A 364 16.81 -2.58 6.74
N LEU A 365 15.70 -2.71 6.03
CA LEU A 365 14.99 -3.97 5.83
C LEU A 365 15.01 -4.29 4.32
N SER A 366 15.78 -5.31 3.93
CA SER A 366 15.70 -5.88 2.59
C SER A 366 14.61 -6.95 2.57
N VAL A 367 13.61 -6.79 1.69
CA VAL A 367 12.58 -7.80 1.46
C VAL A 367 12.79 -8.40 0.07
N GLN A 368 13.01 -9.72 0.03
CA GLN A 368 13.45 -10.44 -1.15
C GLN A 368 12.52 -11.63 -1.43
N VAL A 369 11.95 -11.68 -2.64
CA VAL A 369 11.19 -12.83 -3.14
C VAL A 369 11.94 -13.44 -4.31
N THR A 370 12.33 -14.70 -4.15
CA THR A 370 13.15 -15.45 -5.12
C THR A 370 12.24 -16.26 -6.05
N GLY A 371 12.26 -15.96 -7.34
CA GLY A 371 11.58 -16.72 -8.39
C GLY A 371 12.23 -18.08 -8.67
N ALA A 372 11.63 -18.85 -9.56
CA ALA A 372 12.14 -20.16 -9.97
C ALA A 372 13.29 -20.01 -10.98
N ALA A 373 14.50 -20.47 -10.62
CA ALA A 373 15.67 -20.41 -11.50
C ALA A 373 15.53 -21.31 -12.74
N ASP A 374 14.92 -22.48 -12.58
CA ASP A 374 14.75 -23.49 -13.64
C ASP A 374 13.52 -23.25 -14.54
N ALA A 375 12.75 -22.18 -14.31
CA ALA A 375 11.62 -21.81 -15.15
C ALA A 375 12.13 -21.17 -16.45
N GLY A 376 12.01 -21.91 -17.56
CA GLY A 376 12.44 -21.48 -18.89
C GLY A 376 11.81 -20.15 -19.34
N GLU A 377 12.52 -19.43 -20.22
CA GLU A 377 12.22 -18.03 -20.56
C GLU A 377 10.78 -17.81 -21.03
N THR A 378 9.94 -17.33 -20.11
CA THR A 378 8.54 -16.97 -20.39
C THR A 378 8.47 -15.56 -20.98
N PRO A 379 7.65 -15.30 -22.02
CA PRO A 379 7.60 -13.99 -22.67
C PRO A 379 7.23 -12.84 -21.72
N GLN A 380 7.92 -11.71 -21.87
CA GLN A 380 7.70 -10.51 -21.06
C GLN A 380 6.28 -9.98 -21.25
N THR A 381 5.43 -10.12 -20.23
CA THR A 381 4.13 -9.45 -20.19
C THR A 381 4.36 -7.97 -19.88
N GLN A 382 4.07 -7.08 -20.83
CA GLN A 382 4.24 -5.64 -20.64
C GLN A 382 3.18 -5.07 -19.69
N GLU A 383 3.50 -4.97 -18.39
CA GLU A 383 2.72 -4.16 -17.45
C GLU A 383 2.87 -2.67 -17.84
N GLN A 384 1.80 -2.06 -18.36
CA GLN A 384 1.78 -0.62 -18.67
C GLN A 384 1.97 0.21 -17.40
N GLN A 385 2.78 1.28 -17.50
CA GLN A 385 2.99 2.20 -16.40
C GLN A 385 1.71 3.02 -16.11
N PRO A 386 1.22 3.08 -14.86
CA PRO A 386 0.47 4.26 -14.43
C PRO A 386 1.44 5.46 -14.34
N PRO A 387 0.97 6.70 -14.55
CA PRO A 387 1.82 7.89 -14.39
C PRO A 387 2.33 8.03 -12.94
N SER A 388 3.46 8.70 -12.77
CA SER A 388 3.95 9.12 -11.46
C SER A 388 2.93 10.03 -10.77
N HIS A 389 2.86 9.93 -9.44
CA HIS A 389 1.94 10.67 -8.56
C HIS A 389 0.43 10.44 -8.77
N SER A 390 -0.08 9.27 -8.34
CA SER A 390 -1.47 9.14 -7.84
C SER A 390 -1.70 7.85 -7.03
N ARG A 391 -2.68 7.86 -6.12
CA ARG A 391 -3.16 6.65 -5.42
C ARG A 391 -3.95 5.77 -6.42
N VAL A 392 -3.60 4.48 -6.50
CA VAL A 392 -4.02 3.59 -7.61
C VAL A 392 -5.41 2.97 -7.41
N HIS A 393 -6.32 3.20 -8.35
CA HIS A 393 -7.50 2.36 -8.63
C HIS A 393 -7.64 2.08 -10.13
N GLY A 394 -8.24 0.94 -10.49
CA GLY A 394 -8.56 0.56 -11.86
C GLY A 394 -9.50 -0.65 -11.91
N HIS A 395 -10.26 -0.79 -12.99
CA HIS A 395 -11.27 -1.85 -13.23
C HIS A 395 -11.25 -2.28 -14.70
N SER A 396 -11.68 -3.52 -15.01
CA SER A 396 -12.69 -3.84 -16.06
C SER A 396 -12.69 -5.35 -16.45
N LYS A 397 -13.89 -5.97 -16.38
CA LYS A 397 -14.61 -6.85 -17.37
C LYS A 397 -13.76 -7.76 -18.30
N THR A 398 -14.08 -9.03 -18.66
CA THR A 398 -15.15 -10.05 -18.41
C THR A 398 -14.66 -11.42 -18.99
N ARG A 399 -15.31 -12.60 -19.07
CA ARG A 399 -16.67 -13.17 -18.82
C ARG A 399 -16.59 -14.71 -18.61
N GLN A 400 -17.65 -15.32 -18.06
CA GLN A 400 -18.34 -16.63 -18.35
C GLN A 400 -17.68 -17.82 -19.12
N PRO A 401 -18.19 -19.08 -18.99
CA PRO A 401 -19.06 -19.70 -17.95
C PRO A 401 -18.68 -21.16 -17.53
N LEU A 402 -19.54 -21.81 -16.71
CA LEU A 402 -19.60 -23.26 -16.36
C LEU A 402 -18.49 -23.82 -15.43
N GLN A 403 -18.72 -24.89 -14.64
CA GLN A 403 -19.87 -25.21 -13.75
C GLN A 403 -19.42 -26.30 -12.73
N LYS A 404 -19.97 -26.28 -11.50
CA LYS A 404 -19.98 -27.40 -10.53
C LYS A 404 -18.70 -28.28 -10.45
N CYS A 405 -17.69 -27.90 -9.66
CA CYS A 405 -16.66 -28.87 -9.29
C CYS A 405 -15.92 -28.55 -7.98
N SER A 406 -15.34 -29.58 -7.36
CA SER A 406 -14.19 -29.40 -6.48
C SER A 406 -13.04 -28.81 -7.29
N SER A 407 -12.31 -27.83 -6.73
CA SER A 407 -11.19 -27.18 -7.42
C SER A 407 -9.94 -28.07 -7.43
N ILE A 408 -9.99 -29.13 -8.23
CA ILE A 408 -8.83 -29.95 -8.58
C ILE A 408 -7.88 -29.10 -9.42
N HIS A 409 -6.77 -28.69 -8.83
CA HIS A 409 -5.51 -28.49 -9.55
C HIS A 409 -4.58 -29.63 -9.14
N ASN A 410 -4.44 -30.61 -10.04
CA ASN A 410 -3.67 -31.84 -9.88
C ASN A 410 -3.90 -32.61 -8.55
N GLY A 411 -5.11 -32.53 -7.99
CA GLY A 411 -5.54 -33.29 -6.81
C GLY A 411 -4.89 -32.88 -5.49
N LEU A 412 -4.14 -31.77 -5.46
CA LEU A 412 -3.35 -31.34 -4.30
C LEU A 412 -4.01 -30.15 -3.59
N THR A 413 -4.24 -30.31 -2.29
CA THR A 413 -4.53 -29.19 -1.38
C THR A 413 -3.23 -28.42 -1.15
N VAL A 414 -2.97 -27.39 -1.97
CA VAL A 414 -1.72 -26.61 -1.87
C VAL A 414 -1.73 -25.75 -0.61
N GLU A 415 -1.12 -26.26 0.45
CA GLU A 415 -0.85 -25.53 1.68
C GLU A 415 0.23 -24.46 1.42
N LEU A 416 -0.20 -23.21 1.29
CA LEU A 416 0.70 -22.07 1.16
C LEU A 416 1.42 -21.82 2.49
N SER A 417 2.70 -22.22 2.57
CA SER A 417 3.60 -21.92 3.70
C SER A 417 4.79 -21.07 3.22
N LEU A 418 5.13 -20.02 3.96
CA LEU A 418 6.26 -19.14 3.62
C LEU A 418 7.58 -19.90 3.77
N GLN A 419 8.26 -20.17 2.66
CA GLN A 419 9.58 -20.80 2.66
C GLN A 419 10.68 -19.73 2.76
N PHE A 420 11.08 -19.42 3.99
CA PHE A 420 12.21 -18.54 4.28
C PHE A 420 13.55 -19.14 3.79
N VAL A 421 14.47 -18.27 3.38
CA VAL A 421 15.78 -18.64 2.84
C VAL A 421 16.85 -17.81 3.53
N ALA A 422 17.57 -18.43 4.47
CA ALA A 422 18.83 -17.90 4.98
C ALA A 422 19.99 -18.33 4.08
N GLU A 423 20.89 -17.41 3.74
CA GLU A 423 22.12 -17.70 3.02
C GLU A 423 23.18 -18.33 3.97
N GLY A 424 24.20 -18.97 3.41
CA GLY A 424 25.37 -19.39 4.19
C GLY A 424 26.26 -18.18 4.53
N ASP A 425 27.23 -18.36 5.41
CA ASP A 425 28.18 -17.29 5.81
C ASP A 425 29.18 -16.90 4.68
N THR A 426 28.89 -17.21 3.41
CA THR A 426 29.74 -16.94 2.22
C THR A 426 29.92 -15.45 1.94
N ASP A 427 28.90 -14.66 2.22
CA ASP A 427 28.81 -13.25 1.82
C ASP A 427 29.15 -12.30 2.99
N GLY A 428 29.66 -12.85 4.11
CA GLY A 428 30.05 -12.09 5.30
C GLY A 428 28.89 -11.62 6.20
N HIS A 429 27.64 -11.80 5.77
CA HIS A 429 26.45 -11.54 6.60
C HIS A 429 26.18 -12.73 7.54
N THR A 430 26.40 -12.55 8.84
CA THR A 430 26.11 -13.59 9.85
C THR A 430 24.62 -13.97 9.84
N LYS A 431 24.28 -15.23 10.12
CA LYS A 431 22.89 -15.73 10.18
C LYS A 431 21.88 -14.85 10.94
N LYS A 432 22.30 -14.10 11.97
CA LYS A 432 21.48 -13.13 12.73
C LYS A 432 20.90 -11.97 11.88
N HIS A 433 21.39 -11.78 10.66
CA HIS A 433 20.86 -10.81 9.69
C HIS A 433 19.56 -11.28 9.02
N PHE A 434 19.37 -12.59 8.87
CA PHE A 434 18.22 -13.16 8.16
C PHE A 434 17.03 -13.37 9.10
N ILE A 435 15.87 -12.86 8.67
CA ILE A 435 14.59 -13.05 9.33
C ILE A 435 13.99 -14.37 8.81
N THR A 436 13.85 -15.35 9.70
CA THR A 436 13.25 -16.67 9.41
C THR A 436 11.87 -16.87 10.04
N ASP A 437 11.45 -15.96 10.92
CA ASP A 437 10.11 -15.88 11.50
C ASP A 437 9.74 -14.41 11.68
N ILE A 438 8.51 -14.03 11.31
CA ILE A 438 8.05 -12.63 11.31
C ILE A 438 7.65 -12.18 12.72
N GLU A 439 7.03 -13.04 13.52
CA GLU A 439 6.55 -12.67 14.86
C GLU A 439 7.69 -12.73 15.87
N ASP A 440 8.65 -13.65 15.75
CA ASP A 440 9.89 -13.62 16.54
C ASP A 440 10.72 -12.36 16.25
N PHE A 441 10.85 -11.96 14.98
CA PHE A 441 11.52 -10.70 14.63
C PHE A 441 10.80 -9.47 15.18
N LYS A 442 9.46 -9.48 15.26
CA LYS A 442 8.67 -8.39 15.87
C LYS A 442 8.72 -8.40 17.40
N ASN A 443 9.01 -9.55 18.01
CA ASN A 443 8.98 -9.73 19.46
C ASN A 443 10.02 -8.83 20.14
N GLY A 444 9.59 -8.08 21.15
CA GLY A 444 10.45 -7.11 21.85
C GLY A 444 10.86 -5.86 21.05
N LEU A 445 10.45 -5.69 19.78
CA LEU A 445 10.70 -4.43 19.06
C LEU A 445 9.86 -3.29 19.65
N PHE A 446 10.48 -2.11 19.74
CA PHE A 446 9.76 -0.89 20.10
C PHE A 446 8.69 -0.56 19.06
N ILE A 447 7.53 -0.08 19.52
CA ILE A 447 6.43 0.35 18.66
C ILE A 447 6.39 1.88 18.68
N TYR A 448 6.49 2.53 17.52
CA TYR A 448 6.42 4.00 17.46
C TYR A 448 5.10 4.50 18.06
N PRO A 449 5.08 5.69 18.69
CA PRO A 449 3.84 6.36 19.05
C PRO A 449 3.01 6.68 17.78
N ILE A 450 1.71 6.96 17.95
CA ILE A 450 0.91 7.50 16.84
C ILE A 450 1.39 8.93 16.57
N SER A 451 2.24 9.09 15.57
CA SER A 451 2.71 10.38 15.10
C SER A 451 1.67 11.05 14.21
N ARG A 452 1.47 12.35 14.43
CA ARG A 452 0.78 13.27 13.53
C ARG A 452 1.72 14.43 13.26
N ILE A 453 1.60 15.03 12.08
CA ILE A 453 2.21 16.34 11.83
C ILE A 453 1.32 17.37 12.51
N TRP A 454 1.80 17.92 13.62
CA TRP A 454 1.08 18.99 14.33
C TRP A 454 1.07 20.28 13.49
N PRO A 455 -0.06 21.01 13.45
CA PRO A 455 -0.23 22.24 12.68
C PRO A 455 0.45 23.46 13.31
#